data_AF-A0AB39V770-F1
#
_entry.id   AF-A0AB39V770-F1
#
_cell.length_a   1.000
_cell.length_b   1.000
_cell.length_c   1.000
_cell.angle_alpha   90.00
_cell.angle_beta   90.00
_cell.angle_gamma   90.00
#
_symmetry.space_group_name_H-M   'P 1'
#
loop_
_entity.id
_entity.type
_entity.pdbx_description
1 polymer ?
#
loop_
_entity_poly.entity_id
_entity_poly.type
_entity_poly.pdbx_seq_one_letter_code
_entity_poly.pdbx_strand_id
1 'polypeptide(L)'
;MKNKFRIGKEMKNMKKVVLLLAGLGALSCTNAKLVDFNTQRLNHIEDYLNENKPNPGSQKYRSLEREAERWVEEQNQDQQDQ
;
A
#
# COMPACT_ATOMS: atom_id res chain seq x y z
N MET A 1 -1.47 -43.40 30.47
CA MET A 1 -2.02 -43.29 29.11
C MET A 1 -2.56 -41.90 28.74
N LYS A 2 -3.21 -41.17 29.66
CA LYS A 2 -3.80 -39.83 29.42
C LYS A 2 -2.81 -38.78 28.88
N ASN A 3 -1.54 -38.81 29.30
CA ASN A 3 -0.54 -37.82 28.89
C ASN A 3 -0.08 -37.98 27.42
N LYS A 4 0.04 -39.23 26.91
CA LYS A 4 0.38 -39.48 25.50
C LYS A 4 -0.74 -39.05 24.55
N PHE A 5 -2.00 -39.22 24.96
CA PHE A 5 -3.17 -38.75 24.21
C PHE A 5 -3.23 -37.22 24.15
N ARG A 6 -2.95 -36.54 25.28
CA ARG A 6 -2.87 -35.08 25.34
C ARG A 6 -1.77 -34.53 24.42
N ILE A 7 -0.56 -35.08 24.47
CA ILE A 7 0.55 -34.69 23.60
C ILE A 7 0.20 -34.95 22.11
N GLY A 8 -0.44 -36.07 21.80
CA GLY A 8 -0.91 -36.36 20.43
C GLY A 8 -1.99 -35.38 19.94
N LYS A 9 -2.86 -34.90 20.82
CA LYS A 9 -3.88 -33.89 20.50
C LYS A 9 -3.26 -32.50 20.28
N GLU A 10 -2.36 -32.08 21.14
CA GLU A 10 -1.62 -30.82 21.02
C GLU A 10 -0.78 -30.78 19.74
N MET A 11 -0.08 -31.88 19.41
CA MET A 11 0.71 -31.98 18.19
C MET A 11 -0.14 -31.93 16.91
N LYS A 12 -1.37 -32.47 16.94
CA LYS A 12 -2.33 -32.34 15.83
C LYS A 12 -2.81 -30.89 15.67
N ASN A 13 -3.05 -30.18 16.78
CA ASN A 13 -3.48 -28.79 16.74
C ASN A 13 -2.35 -27.86 16.26
N MET A 14 -1.11 -28.06 16.72
CA MET A 14 0.06 -27.30 16.28
C MET A 14 0.30 -27.44 14.77
N LYS A 15 0.16 -28.66 14.21
CA LYS A 15 0.25 -28.88 12.76
C LYS A 15 -0.80 -28.09 11.97
N LYS A 16 -2.01 -27.92 12.51
CA LYS A 16 -3.06 -27.10 11.88
C LYS A 16 -2.70 -25.61 11.90
N VAL A 17 -2.14 -25.11 13.02
CA VAL A 17 -1.68 -23.72 13.14
C VAL A 17 -0.53 -23.43 12.17
N VAL A 18 0.43 -24.34 12.06
CA VAL A 18 1.56 -24.21 11.11
C VAL A 18 1.07 -24.19 9.66
N LEU A 19 0.12 -25.06 9.28
CA LEU A 19 -0.50 -25.05 7.95
C LEU A 19 -1.23 -23.73 7.65
N LEU A 20 -1.90 -23.17 8.64
CA LEU A 20 -2.67 -21.92 8.50
C LEU A 20 -1.74 -20.71 8.34
N LEU A 21 -0.65 -20.65 9.13
CA LEU A 21 0.37 -19.61 9.00
C LEU A 21 1.14 -19.71 7.68
N ALA A 22 1.46 -20.92 7.21
CA ALA A 22 2.11 -21.12 5.92
C ALA A 22 1.20 -20.68 4.75
N GLY A 23 -0.10 -20.95 4.83
CA GLY A 23 -1.09 -20.49 3.85
C GLY A 23 -1.22 -18.97 3.79
N LEU A 24 -1.23 -18.29 4.94
CA LEU A 24 -1.30 -16.83 5.00
C LEU A 24 0.01 -16.16 4.53
N GLY A 25 1.17 -16.73 4.85
CA GLY A 25 2.47 -16.22 4.39
C GLY A 25 2.69 -16.33 2.87
N ALA A 26 2.04 -17.28 2.21
CA ALA A 26 2.08 -17.39 0.75
C ALA A 26 1.29 -16.27 0.05
N LEU A 27 0.22 -15.77 0.67
CA LEU A 27 -0.62 -14.70 0.12
C LEU A 27 0.00 -13.30 0.29
N SER A 28 0.93 -13.12 1.23
CA SER A 28 1.56 -11.81 1.47
C SER A 28 2.57 -11.38 0.39
N CYS A 29 2.99 -12.29 -0.50
CA CYS A 29 4.01 -11.99 -1.52
C CYS A 29 3.45 -11.71 -2.93
N THR A 30 2.12 -11.74 -3.13
CA THR A 30 1.54 -11.72 -4.49
C THR A 30 1.34 -10.30 -5.08
N ASN A 31 1.37 -9.24 -4.27
CA ASN A 31 1.05 -7.88 -4.74
C ASN A 31 2.23 -6.91 -4.87
N ALA A 32 3.46 -7.33 -4.57
CA ALA A 32 4.62 -6.43 -4.63
C ALA A 32 4.94 -5.97 -6.07
N LYS A 33 4.86 -6.87 -7.06
CA LYS A 33 5.20 -6.54 -8.46
C LYS A 33 4.17 -5.66 -9.16
N LEU A 34 2.88 -5.75 -8.80
CA LEU A 34 1.82 -4.94 -9.40
C LEU A 34 1.87 -3.50 -8.90
N VAL A 35 2.09 -3.32 -7.59
CA VAL A 35 2.30 -1.99 -7.01
C VAL A 35 3.56 -1.36 -7.58
N ASP A 36 4.66 -2.12 -7.67
CA ASP A 36 5.94 -1.63 -8.19
C ASP A 36 5.88 -1.20 -9.66
N PHE A 37 5.28 -2.00 -10.54
CA PHE A 37 5.11 -1.63 -11.95
C PHE A 37 4.27 -0.35 -12.13
N ASN A 38 3.21 -0.20 -11.35
CA ASN A 38 2.36 0.99 -11.40
C ASN A 38 3.10 2.23 -10.87
N THR A 39 3.91 2.08 -9.82
CA THR A 39 4.75 3.16 -9.29
C THR A 39 5.80 3.64 -10.30
N GLN A 40 6.49 2.71 -10.97
CA GLN A 40 7.51 3.08 -11.97
C GLN A 40 6.92 3.87 -13.15
N ARG A 41 5.73 3.50 -13.61
CA ARG A 41 5.04 4.22 -14.70
C ARG A 41 4.61 5.62 -14.28
N LEU A 42 4.11 5.78 -13.06
CA LEU A 42 3.73 7.09 -12.55
C LEU A 42 4.96 8.00 -12.43
N ASN A 43 6.05 7.54 -11.83
CA ASN A 43 7.29 8.31 -11.70
C ASN A 43 7.80 8.82 -13.05
N HIS A 44 7.83 7.96 -14.06
CA HIS A 44 8.28 8.36 -15.40
C HIS A 44 7.41 9.45 -16.04
N ILE A 45 6.10 9.41 -15.81
CA ILE A 45 5.17 10.44 -16.29
C ILE A 45 5.36 11.74 -15.52
N GLU A 46 5.53 11.68 -14.19
CA GLU A 46 5.79 12.87 -13.37
C GLU A 46 7.07 13.59 -13.81
N ASP A 47 8.13 12.83 -14.07
CA ASP A 47 9.41 13.35 -14.54
C ASP A 47 9.25 14.02 -15.91
N TYR A 48 8.61 13.33 -16.87
CA TYR A 48 8.36 13.87 -18.20
C TYR A 48 7.58 15.19 -18.16
N LEU A 49 6.51 15.27 -17.37
CA LEU A 49 5.67 16.47 -17.27
C LEU A 49 6.36 17.63 -16.55
N ASN A 50 7.26 17.32 -15.60
CA ASN A 50 8.04 18.33 -14.90
C ASN A 50 9.14 18.93 -15.79
N GLU A 51 9.76 18.10 -16.63
CA GLU A 51 10.79 18.51 -17.60
C GLU A 51 10.20 19.21 -18.83
N ASN A 52 9.03 18.77 -19.30
CA ASN A 52 8.42 19.24 -20.55
C ASN A 52 7.19 20.10 -20.26
N LYS A 53 7.41 21.32 -19.76
CA LYS A 53 6.32 22.28 -19.54
C LYS A 53 5.66 22.64 -20.88
N PRO A 54 4.35 22.40 -21.05
CA PRO A 54 3.68 22.62 -22.34
C PRO A 54 3.55 24.11 -22.70
N ASN A 55 3.65 25.03 -21.73
CA ASN A 55 3.60 26.47 -21.98
C ASN A 55 4.49 27.23 -20.99
N PRO A 56 5.30 28.22 -21.41
CA PRO A 56 5.90 29.17 -20.49
C PRO A 56 4.84 29.83 -19.60
N GLY A 57 5.00 29.69 -18.28
CA GLY A 57 4.04 30.19 -17.28
C GLY A 57 3.00 29.17 -16.80
N SER A 58 2.99 27.94 -17.33
CA SER A 58 2.14 26.88 -16.77
C SER A 58 2.57 26.54 -15.34
N GLN A 59 1.60 26.24 -14.48
CA GLN A 59 1.88 25.79 -13.12
C GLN A 59 2.78 24.54 -13.15
N LYS A 60 3.65 24.42 -12.14
CA LYS A 60 4.48 23.21 -11.99
C LYS A 60 3.54 22.00 -11.84
N TYR A 61 3.80 20.97 -12.63
CA TYR A 61 3.07 19.70 -12.53
C TYR A 61 3.04 19.18 -11.09
N ARG A 62 1.88 18.63 -10.71
CA ARG A 62 1.63 17.98 -9.43
C ARG A 62 0.80 16.71 -9.66
N SER A 63 0.96 15.74 -8.78
CA SER A 63 0.15 14.52 -8.82
C SER A 63 -1.26 14.79 -8.29
N LEU A 64 -2.22 14.00 -8.74
CA LEU A 64 -3.62 14.11 -8.33
C LEU A 64 -3.79 13.88 -6.82
N GLU A 65 -3.04 12.95 -6.21
CA GLU A 65 -3.05 12.81 -4.74
C GLU A 65 -2.66 14.11 -4.03
N ARG A 66 -1.58 14.78 -4.47
CA ARG A 66 -1.13 16.04 -3.84
C ARG A 66 -2.11 17.20 -4.06
N GLU A 67 -2.83 17.20 -5.19
CA GLU A 67 -3.91 18.17 -5.43
C GLU A 67 -5.10 17.90 -4.52
N ALA A 68 -5.47 16.63 -4.32
CA ALA A 68 -6.54 16.24 -3.40
C ALA A 68 -6.19 16.57 -1.94
N GLU A 69 -4.95 16.30 -1.51
CA GLU A 69 -4.46 16.66 -0.17
C GLU A 69 -4.56 18.17 0.07
N ARG A 70 -4.08 18.98 -0.88
CA ARG A 70 -4.20 20.44 -0.77
C ARG A 70 -5.66 20.89 -0.69
N TRP A 71 -6.53 20.32 -1.52
CA TRP A 71 -7.94 20.68 -1.49
C TRP A 71 -8.55 20.44 -0.09
N VAL A 72 -8.18 19.32 0.55
CA VAL A 72 -8.60 19.02 1.93
C VAL A 72 -7.99 20.02 2.93
N GLU A 73 -6.70 20.36 2.79
CA GLU A 73 -6.04 21.36 3.64
C GLU A 73 -6.69 22.75 3.55
N GLU A 74 -6.99 23.22 2.34
CA GLU A 74 -7.66 24.50 2.08
C GLU A 74 -9.03 24.53 2.75
N GLN A 75 -9.83 23.47 2.62
CA GLN A 75 -11.13 23.37 3.29
C GLN A 75 -11.02 23.40 4.82
N ASN A 76 -9.97 22.81 5.39
CA ASN A 76 -9.76 22.80 6.83
C ASN A 76 -9.25 24.15 7.36
N GLN A 77 -8.50 24.91 6.57
CA GLN A 77 -8.05 26.26 6.91
C GLN A 77 -9.21 27.26 6.88
N ASP A 78 -10.06 27.20 5.86
CA ASP A 78 -11.26 28.05 5.74
C ASP A 78 -12.25 27.86 6.91
N GLN A 79 -12.23 26.68 7.56
CA GLN A 79 -13.04 26.38 8.75
C GLN A 79 -12.43 26.84 10.08
N GLN A 80 -11.11 27.07 10.13
CA GLN A 80 -10.42 27.52 11.33
C GLN A 80 -10.37 29.05 11.44
N ASP A 81 -10.50 29.75 10.31
CA ASP A 81 -10.51 31.22 10.23
C ASP A 81 -11.92 31.84 10.30
N GLN A 82 -12.96 31.06 10.67
CA GLN A 82 -14.34 31.51 10.94
C GLN A 82 -14.73 31.48 12.42
#